data_AF-A0A937TUJ1-F1
#
_entry.id   AF-A0A937TUJ1-F1
#
_cell.length_a   1.000
_cell.length_b   1.000
_cell.length_c   1.000
_cell.angle_alpha   90.00
_cell.angle_beta   90.00
_cell.angle_gamma   90.00
#
_symmetry.space_group_name_H-M   'P 1'
#
loop_
_entity.id
_entity.type
_entity.pdbx_description
1 polymer ?
#
loop_
_entity_poly.entity_id
_entity_poly.type
_entity_poly.pdbx_seq_one_letter_code
_entity_poly.pdbx_strand_id
1 'polypeptide(L)'
;MARHDDISFIERHVDKGVLLLSLILLVYALGQWVWHSPRKIDGARPDQIDPALAKKAKDLKDGMDEVKPVRTPTPPYTTDIANLRQGSSFEPMVDLVVGRPPIDGVGPRPPKRPGLTLEQVKSVMPAPQEPLARAGYRVLYKDPKNLADVPGAHVGLFYPWRQLKKNWMHAFRNTRIKPHVAALGVRAQVQEVLGNGKFGLERDLVTVACPEVGPDGQPIQVPELPPYNGQNADEINQIIIQLEKPPVQGLILRPNYWPILHVATQKPVDWRNNLPKTLWPAAKEPLAQQLEQERVLIWFHDDGLASRKSYRYRTQLLMLNPLLTQDKLVDPKKLQDARIAALATPWSPWSEPVCIPKTTSFLLTGSSPGSSPPYVTVTVFARALGKRVSKRFKVSPGQPIGGPDKVADFTTGEIVVDLNFKREVYRGPVRTETPEMLYLDDNGLLRSRIYAVDRAKFDKMNRLTKPAPGALKAAGPAAIREEMFEGIITHGTPVRTPARTPTPRPGGPEP
;
A
#
# COMPACT_ATOMS: atom_id res chain seq x y z
N MET A 1 -71.78 -3.74 -3.11
CA MET A 1 -71.48 -4.88 -4.00
C MET A 1 -70.01 -4.84 -4.34
N ALA A 2 -69.19 -5.61 -3.61
CA ALA A 2 -67.74 -5.70 -3.87
C ALA A 2 -67.50 -6.83 -4.87
N ARG A 3 -66.83 -6.52 -5.99
CA ARG A 3 -66.38 -7.52 -6.97
C ARG A 3 -65.20 -8.26 -6.37
N HIS A 4 -65.36 -9.56 -6.15
CA HIS A 4 -64.27 -10.48 -5.92
C HIS A 4 -63.56 -10.68 -7.26
N ASP A 5 -62.35 -10.16 -7.39
CA ASP A 5 -61.48 -10.47 -8.52
C ASP A 5 -60.91 -11.89 -8.32
N ASP A 6 -61.34 -12.81 -9.17
CA ASP A 6 -60.86 -14.18 -9.21
C ASP A 6 -59.40 -14.20 -9.70
N ILE A 7 -58.47 -14.27 -8.74
CA ILE A 7 -57.05 -14.47 -9.00
C ILE A 7 -56.89 -15.77 -9.78
N SER A 8 -56.29 -15.68 -10.97
CA SER A 8 -56.15 -16.81 -11.88
C SER A 8 -55.44 -17.99 -11.20
N PHE A 9 -55.93 -19.20 -11.44
CA PHE A 9 -55.39 -20.44 -10.87
C PHE A 9 -53.87 -20.60 -11.07
N ILE A 10 -53.34 -20.01 -12.15
CA ILE A 10 -51.92 -20.00 -12.49
C ILE A 10 -51.12 -19.19 -11.47
N GLU A 11 -51.57 -17.99 -11.13
CA GLU A 11 -50.89 -17.08 -10.20
C GLU A 11 -50.79 -17.67 -8.78
N ARG A 12 -51.79 -18.48 -8.38
CA ARG A 12 -51.79 -19.19 -7.09
C ARG A 12 -50.76 -20.33 -6.99
N HIS A 13 -50.22 -20.80 -8.11
CA HIS A 13 -49.29 -21.94 -8.17
C HIS A 13 -47.87 -21.56 -8.55
N VAL A 14 -47.63 -20.36 -9.09
CA VAL A 14 -46.27 -19.88 -9.43
C VAL A 14 -45.37 -19.85 -8.21
N ASP A 15 -45.84 -19.33 -7.07
CA ASP A 15 -45.04 -19.27 -5.84
C ASP A 15 -44.61 -20.66 -5.34
N LYS A 16 -45.47 -21.67 -5.47
CA LYS A 16 -45.15 -23.05 -5.08
C LYS A 16 -44.10 -23.65 -6.01
N GLY A 17 -44.16 -23.33 -7.31
CA GLY A 17 -43.17 -23.77 -8.30
C GLY A 17 -41.79 -23.17 -8.03
N VAL A 18 -41.72 -21.86 -7.72
CA VAL A 18 -40.46 -21.18 -7.40
C VAL A 18 -39.82 -21.72 -6.12
N LEU A 19 -40.62 -21.97 -5.08
CA LEU A 19 -40.13 -22.57 -3.83
C LEU A 19 -39.59 -23.98 -4.04
N LEU A 20 -40.28 -24.82 -4.82
CA LEU A 20 -39.82 -26.18 -5.12
C LEU A 20 -38.50 -26.16 -5.91
N LEU A 21 -38.38 -25.31 -6.92
CA LEU A 21 -37.14 -25.17 -7.71
C LEU A 21 -35.97 -24.69 -6.86
N SER A 22 -36.23 -23.74 -5.94
CA SER A 22 -35.22 -23.20 -5.03
C SER A 22 -34.72 -24.26 -4.04
N LEU A 23 -35.62 -25.12 -3.54
CA LEU A 23 -35.28 -26.24 -2.68
C LEU A 23 -34.40 -27.28 -3.41
N ILE A 24 -34.76 -27.62 -4.67
CA ILE A 24 -33.97 -28.55 -5.49
C ILE A 24 -32.56 -28.02 -5.73
N LEU A 25 -32.42 -26.73 -6.08
CA LEU A 25 -31.11 -26.10 -6.28
C LEU A 25 -30.27 -26.08 -4.99
N LEU A 26 -30.89 -25.86 -3.83
CA LEU A 26 -30.19 -25.86 -2.55
C LEU A 26 -29.70 -27.26 -2.16
N VAL A 27 -30.52 -28.30 -2.36
CA VAL A 27 -30.11 -29.70 -2.16
C VAL A 27 -28.99 -30.09 -3.12
N TYR A 28 -29.06 -29.67 -4.38
CA TYR A 28 -28.01 -29.90 -5.37
C TYR A 28 -26.69 -29.22 -4.96
N ALA A 29 -26.74 -27.96 -4.53
CA ALA A 29 -25.56 -27.23 -4.06
C ALA A 29 -24.93 -27.88 -2.82
N LEU A 30 -25.74 -28.35 -1.87
CA LEU A 30 -25.26 -29.10 -0.70
C LEU A 30 -24.63 -30.44 -1.10
N GLY A 31 -25.23 -31.17 -2.04
CA GLY A 31 -24.66 -32.41 -2.58
C GLY A 31 -23.30 -32.18 -3.26
N GLN A 32 -23.21 -31.15 -4.10
CA GLN A 32 -21.96 -30.73 -4.75
C GLN A 32 -20.90 -30.32 -3.72
N TRP A 33 -21.28 -29.61 -2.66
CA TRP A 33 -20.36 -29.24 -1.59
C TRP A 33 -19.85 -30.46 -0.82
N VAL A 34 -20.71 -31.45 -0.52
CA VAL A 34 -20.28 -32.70 0.14
C VAL A 34 -19.33 -33.50 -0.76
N TRP A 35 -19.58 -33.57 -2.08
CA TRP A 35 -18.78 -34.34 -3.01
C TRP A 35 -17.43 -33.68 -3.35
N HIS A 36 -17.40 -32.35 -3.42
CA HIS A 36 -16.23 -31.56 -3.81
C HIS A 36 -15.53 -30.85 -2.64
N SER A 37 -15.97 -31.06 -1.40
CA SER A 37 -15.28 -30.54 -0.21
C SER A 37 -13.82 -31.00 -0.23
N PRO A 38 -12.84 -30.07 -0.20
CA PRO A 38 -11.42 -30.38 -0.27
C PRO A 38 -10.90 -30.89 1.09
N ARG A 39 -11.54 -31.92 1.64
CA ARG A 39 -11.10 -32.64 2.84
C ARG A 39 -10.41 -33.93 2.43
N LYS A 40 -9.30 -33.80 1.70
CA LYS A 40 -8.25 -34.82 1.65
C LYS A 40 -6.97 -34.16 2.13
N ILE A 41 -6.71 -34.26 3.44
CA ILE A 41 -5.37 -34.09 3.97
C ILE A 41 -4.73 -35.47 3.80
N ASP A 42 -3.82 -35.60 2.84
CA ASP A 42 -3.03 -36.80 2.57
C ASP A 42 -3.82 -38.11 2.39
N GLY A 43 -5.01 -38.05 1.76
CA GLY A 43 -5.76 -39.25 1.37
C GLY A 43 -6.49 -40.01 2.48
N ALA A 44 -6.42 -39.57 3.74
CA ALA A 44 -7.16 -40.18 4.85
C ALA A 44 -8.62 -39.68 4.90
N ARG A 45 -9.58 -40.59 5.15
CA ARG A 45 -10.97 -40.23 5.42
C ARG A 45 -11.09 -39.59 6.81
N PRO A 46 -12.13 -38.77 7.09
CA PRO A 46 -12.28 -38.08 8.37
C PRO A 46 -12.25 -38.99 9.61
N ASP A 47 -12.80 -40.20 9.51
CA ASP A 47 -12.79 -41.24 10.54
C ASP A 47 -11.41 -41.90 10.75
N GLN A 48 -10.48 -41.69 9.81
CA GLN A 48 -9.12 -42.25 9.83
C GLN A 48 -8.05 -41.22 10.24
N ILE A 49 -8.42 -39.94 10.40
CA ILE A 49 -7.48 -38.87 10.74
C ILE A 49 -6.88 -39.07 12.13
N ASP A 50 -7.72 -39.35 13.14
CA ASP A 50 -7.25 -39.53 14.53
C ASP A 50 -6.34 -40.76 14.70
N PRO A 51 -6.68 -41.95 14.14
CA PRO A 51 -5.76 -43.09 14.14
C PRO A 51 -4.45 -42.82 13.39
N ALA A 52 -4.50 -42.12 12.25
CA ALA A 52 -3.31 -41.82 11.46
C ALA A 52 -2.37 -40.83 12.17
N LEU A 53 -2.92 -39.83 12.86
CA LEU A 53 -2.18 -38.91 13.71
C LEU A 53 -1.56 -39.63 14.92
N ALA A 54 -2.33 -40.48 15.59
CA ALA A 54 -1.83 -41.28 16.71
C ALA A 54 -0.67 -42.20 16.29
N LYS A 55 -0.79 -42.83 15.11
CA LYS A 55 0.28 -43.66 14.53
C LYS A 55 1.54 -42.84 14.23
N LYS A 56 1.41 -41.71 13.51
CA LYS A 56 2.56 -40.84 13.22
C LYS A 56 3.24 -40.31 14.48
N ALA A 57 2.47 -39.93 15.51
CA ALA A 57 3.02 -39.47 16.78
C ALA A 57 3.80 -40.58 17.50
N LYS A 58 3.31 -41.82 17.45
CA LYS A 58 4.01 -42.98 18.00
C LYS A 58 5.30 -43.28 17.22
N ASP A 59 5.24 -43.32 15.89
CA ASP A 59 6.40 -43.56 15.03
C ASP A 59 7.51 -42.51 15.27
N LEU A 60 7.13 -41.24 15.50
CA LEU A 60 8.06 -40.16 15.84
C LEU A 60 8.71 -40.36 17.22
N LYS A 61 7.93 -40.80 18.21
CA LYS A 61 8.44 -41.08 19.55
C LYS A 61 9.40 -42.26 19.54
N ASP A 62 9.01 -43.35 18.89
CA ASP A 62 9.83 -44.56 18.77
C ASP A 62 11.14 -44.24 18.02
N GLY A 63 11.08 -43.41 16.97
CA GLY A 63 12.27 -42.92 16.26
C GLY A 63 13.16 -42.00 17.10
N MET A 64 12.60 -41.21 18.03
CA MET A 64 13.40 -40.41 18.97
C MET A 64 14.07 -41.27 20.04
N ASP A 65 13.41 -42.35 20.48
CA ASP A 65 13.94 -43.27 21.49
C ASP A 65 15.02 -44.22 20.89
N GLU A 66 14.95 -44.54 19.59
CA GLU A 66 15.97 -45.33 18.89
C GLU A 66 17.27 -44.56 18.57
N VAL A 67 17.22 -43.23 18.50
CA VAL A 67 18.42 -42.41 18.32
C VAL A 67 19.19 -42.40 19.64
N LYS A 68 20.00 -43.44 19.85
CA LYS A 68 21.04 -43.44 20.89
C LYS A 68 21.88 -42.19 20.65
N PRO A 69 22.03 -41.29 21.63
CA PRO A 69 22.81 -40.07 21.46
C PRO A 69 24.20 -40.50 21.00
N VAL A 70 24.55 -40.11 19.76
CA VAL A 70 25.89 -40.29 19.24
C VAL A 70 26.79 -39.47 20.16
N ARG A 71 27.43 -40.15 21.11
CA ARG A 71 28.49 -39.56 21.92
C ARG A 71 29.61 -39.23 20.95
N THR A 72 29.59 -38.03 20.40
CA THR A 72 30.75 -37.47 19.73
C THR A 72 31.90 -37.55 20.73
N PRO A 73 32.99 -38.27 20.44
CA PRO A 73 34.10 -38.42 21.38
C PRO A 73 34.52 -37.02 21.80
N THR A 74 34.50 -36.79 23.11
CA THR A 74 34.85 -35.49 23.68
C THR A 74 36.23 -35.13 23.14
N PRO A 75 36.37 -34.00 22.43
CA PRO A 75 37.66 -33.64 21.86
C PRO A 75 38.73 -33.58 22.97
N PRO A 76 39.95 -34.08 22.73
CA PRO A 76 40.99 -34.25 23.75
C PRO A 76 41.39 -32.94 24.47
N TYR A 77 41.09 -31.78 23.88
CA TYR A 77 41.34 -30.48 24.52
C TYR A 77 40.47 -30.21 25.75
N THR A 78 39.38 -30.95 25.96
CA THR A 78 38.49 -30.73 27.11
C THR A 78 39.11 -31.20 28.43
N THR A 79 39.89 -32.27 28.41
CA THR A 79 40.76 -32.70 29.51
C THR A 79 41.91 -31.73 29.75
N ASP A 80 42.48 -31.15 28.68
CA ASP A 80 43.56 -30.16 28.81
C ASP A 80 43.06 -28.86 29.49
N ILE A 81 41.85 -28.40 29.16
CA ILE A 81 41.23 -27.22 29.80
C ILE A 81 40.83 -27.51 31.25
N ALA A 82 40.37 -28.72 31.56
CA ALA A 82 40.05 -29.12 32.93
C ALA A 82 41.29 -29.18 33.82
N ASN A 83 42.40 -29.71 33.30
CA ASN A 83 43.68 -29.77 33.99
C ASN A 83 44.31 -28.36 34.16
N LEU A 84 44.18 -27.48 33.17
CA LEU A 84 44.60 -26.08 33.28
C LEU A 84 43.82 -25.30 34.34
N ARG A 85 42.55 -25.64 34.59
CA ARG A 85 41.70 -24.98 35.59
C ARG A 85 41.85 -25.53 37.00
N GLN A 86 42.17 -26.81 37.17
CA GLN A 86 42.33 -27.41 38.50
C GLN A 86 43.69 -27.10 39.14
N GLY A 87 44.66 -26.59 38.37
CA GLY A 87 46.00 -26.23 38.87
C GLY A 87 46.28 -24.74 39.05
N SER A 88 45.42 -23.82 38.61
CA SER A 88 45.76 -22.39 38.58
C SER A 88 45.05 -21.59 39.66
N SER A 89 45.61 -21.61 40.88
CA SER A 89 45.58 -20.43 41.73
C SER A 89 46.30 -19.33 40.97
N PHE A 90 45.59 -18.29 40.53
CA PHE A 90 46.18 -17.15 39.83
C PHE A 90 47.09 -16.37 40.79
N GLU A 91 48.34 -16.80 40.94
CA GLU A 91 49.45 -15.91 41.29
C GLU A 91 50.09 -15.41 40.00
N PRO A 92 50.32 -14.10 39.85
CA PRO A 92 51.00 -13.55 38.69
C PRO A 92 52.51 -13.83 38.80
N MET A 93 52.93 -15.06 38.51
CA MET A 93 54.34 -15.37 38.28
C MET A 93 54.74 -14.91 36.88
N VAL A 94 55.42 -13.77 36.84
CA VAL A 94 56.31 -13.38 35.75
C VAL A 94 57.56 -14.25 35.89
N ASP A 95 57.53 -15.46 35.33
CA ASP A 95 58.73 -16.29 35.21
C ASP A 95 59.04 -16.53 33.73
N LEU A 96 60.13 -15.92 33.30
CA LEU A 96 60.77 -16.10 31.99
C LEU A 96 61.35 -17.51 31.92
N VAL A 97 60.50 -18.50 31.62
CA VAL A 97 60.96 -19.87 31.35
C VAL A 97 61.60 -19.92 29.96
N VAL A 98 62.92 -19.73 29.96
CA VAL A 98 63.81 -20.08 28.85
C VAL A 98 63.84 -21.62 28.73
N GLY A 99 63.30 -22.17 27.64
CA GLY A 99 63.45 -23.61 27.35
C GLY A 99 62.18 -24.39 26.98
N ARG A 100 61.08 -23.75 26.55
CA ARG A 100 60.00 -24.52 25.90
C ARG A 100 60.49 -25.05 24.55
N PRO A 101 60.24 -26.33 24.21
CA PRO A 101 60.51 -26.85 22.87
C PRO A 101 59.80 -25.98 21.82
N PRO A 102 60.40 -25.80 20.63
CA PRO A 102 59.80 -24.99 19.58
C PRO A 102 58.37 -25.49 19.36
N ILE A 103 57.40 -24.59 19.53
CA ILE A 103 55.99 -24.88 19.25
C ILE A 103 55.95 -25.45 17.83
N ASP A 104 55.40 -26.66 17.68
CA ASP A 104 55.24 -27.31 16.38
C ASP A 104 54.73 -26.26 15.38
N GLY A 105 55.50 -26.07 14.30
CA GLY A 105 55.30 -24.98 13.36
C GLY A 105 53.82 -24.90 13.01
N VAL A 106 53.19 -23.77 13.37
CA VAL A 106 51.76 -23.51 13.09
C VAL A 106 51.50 -23.97 11.67
N GLY A 107 50.69 -25.03 11.52
CA GLY A 107 50.46 -25.67 10.23
C GLY A 107 50.11 -24.64 9.15
N PRO A 108 50.35 -24.96 7.86
CA PRO A 108 50.18 -24.03 6.76
C PRO A 108 48.87 -23.27 6.92
N ARG A 109 48.95 -21.93 6.97
CA ARG A 109 47.77 -21.09 7.13
C ARG A 109 46.73 -21.55 6.12
N PRO A 110 45.49 -21.84 6.54
CA PRO A 110 44.46 -22.28 5.61
C PRO A 110 44.38 -21.27 4.46
N PRO A 111 44.18 -21.76 3.22
CA PRO A 111 44.16 -20.89 2.05
C PRO A 111 43.19 -19.74 2.29
N LYS A 112 43.65 -18.52 2.02
CA LYS A 112 42.86 -17.30 2.17
C LYS A 112 41.58 -17.50 1.36
N ARG A 113 40.44 -17.60 2.04
CA ARG A 113 39.15 -17.80 1.36
C ARG A 113 38.94 -16.64 0.38
N PRO A 114 38.42 -16.90 -0.82
CA PRO A 114 38.11 -15.84 -1.77
C PRO A 114 37.19 -14.83 -1.12
N GLY A 115 37.48 -13.54 -1.32
CA GLY A 115 36.64 -12.46 -0.80
C GLY A 115 35.24 -12.52 -1.41
N LEU A 116 34.24 -12.00 -0.68
CA LEU A 116 32.88 -11.94 -1.18
C LEU A 116 32.79 -10.88 -2.29
N THR A 117 32.12 -11.20 -3.39
CA THR A 117 31.89 -10.25 -4.50
C THR A 117 30.50 -9.62 -4.41
N LEU A 118 30.31 -8.48 -5.07
CA LEU A 118 29.01 -7.80 -5.15
C LEU A 118 27.92 -8.68 -5.75
N GLU A 119 28.26 -9.47 -6.77
CA GLU A 119 27.34 -10.38 -7.45
C GLU A 119 26.82 -11.46 -6.50
N GLN A 120 27.69 -12.02 -5.65
CA GLN A 120 27.30 -12.99 -4.64
C GLN A 120 26.32 -12.36 -3.64
N VAL A 121 26.58 -11.13 -3.17
CA VAL A 121 25.67 -10.41 -2.27
C VAL A 121 24.31 -10.15 -2.93
N LYS A 122 24.29 -9.72 -4.20
CA LYS A 122 23.06 -9.46 -4.97
C LYS A 122 22.25 -10.73 -5.22
N SER A 123 22.92 -11.84 -5.54
CA SER A 123 22.27 -13.12 -5.87
C SER A 123 21.41 -13.69 -4.74
N VAL A 124 21.69 -13.30 -3.50
CA VAL A 124 20.95 -13.75 -2.31
C VAL A 124 19.91 -12.73 -1.83
N MET A 125 19.72 -11.60 -2.52
CA MET A 125 18.70 -10.61 -2.17
C MET A 125 17.33 -11.08 -2.66
N PRO A 126 16.33 -11.23 -1.77
CA PRO A 126 14.98 -11.61 -2.18
C PRO A 126 14.30 -10.47 -2.96
N ALA A 127 13.39 -10.83 -3.86
CA ALA A 127 12.50 -9.86 -4.50
C ALA A 127 11.46 -9.35 -3.48
N PRO A 128 11.00 -8.09 -3.58
CA PRO A 128 9.81 -7.64 -2.87
C PRO A 128 8.56 -8.42 -3.32
N GLN A 129 7.55 -8.48 -2.45
CA GLN A 129 6.26 -9.10 -2.82
C GLN A 129 5.53 -8.27 -3.89
N GLU A 130 4.52 -8.89 -4.51
CA GLU A 130 3.65 -8.20 -5.45
C GLU A 130 2.98 -6.97 -4.78
N PRO A 131 3.04 -5.78 -5.41
CA PRO A 131 2.40 -4.60 -4.85
C PRO A 131 0.89 -4.68 -4.87
N LEU A 132 0.27 -4.21 -3.78
CA LEU A 132 -1.17 -3.99 -3.71
C LEU A 132 -1.44 -2.50 -3.88
N ALA A 133 -2.20 -2.16 -4.90
CA ALA A 133 -2.52 -0.79 -5.24
C ALA A 133 -4.02 -0.49 -5.02
N ARG A 134 -4.32 0.74 -4.60
CA ARG A 134 -5.68 1.27 -4.60
C ARG A 134 -5.68 2.66 -5.23
N ALA A 135 -6.42 2.79 -6.33
CA ALA A 135 -6.45 4.00 -7.13
C ALA A 135 -7.80 4.72 -7.08
N GLY A 136 -7.80 6.02 -7.41
CA GLY A 136 -8.99 6.83 -7.65
C GLY A 136 -8.80 8.29 -7.28
N TYR A 137 -9.85 9.10 -7.47
CA TYR A 137 -9.79 10.53 -7.16
C TYR A 137 -9.79 10.82 -5.69
N ARG A 138 -8.91 11.72 -5.26
CA ARG A 138 -8.79 12.21 -3.90
C ARG A 138 -8.55 13.71 -3.92
N VAL A 139 -9.03 14.39 -2.90
CA VAL A 139 -8.70 15.80 -2.68
C VAL A 139 -7.52 15.83 -1.75
N LEU A 140 -6.34 16.11 -2.30
CA LEU A 140 -5.12 16.23 -1.52
C LEU A 140 -5.13 17.57 -0.80
N TYR A 141 -4.95 17.54 0.53
CA TYR A 141 -4.87 18.73 1.35
C TYR A 141 -3.45 19.30 1.35
N LYS A 142 -2.91 19.54 0.14
CA LYS A 142 -1.57 20.12 -0.06
C LYS A 142 -1.59 21.64 0.09
N ASP A 143 -2.60 22.27 -0.52
CA ASP A 143 -2.90 23.69 -0.39
C ASP A 143 -4.39 23.85 -0.05
N PRO A 144 -4.73 24.31 1.17
CA PRO A 144 -6.12 24.56 1.55
C PRO A 144 -6.86 25.52 0.62
N LYS A 145 -6.15 26.40 -0.10
CA LYS A 145 -6.73 27.38 -1.03
C LYS A 145 -6.97 26.80 -2.42
N ASN A 146 -6.30 25.72 -2.79
CA ASN A 146 -6.39 25.10 -4.11
C ASN A 146 -6.69 23.60 -4.00
N LEU A 147 -7.88 23.30 -3.47
CA LEU A 147 -8.36 21.93 -3.35
C LEU A 147 -8.93 21.47 -4.70
N ALA A 148 -8.34 20.40 -5.25
CA ALA A 148 -8.82 19.76 -6.47
C ALA A 148 -8.91 18.24 -6.27
N ASP A 149 -9.85 17.58 -6.95
CA ASP A 149 -9.86 16.13 -7.07
C ASP A 149 -8.73 15.71 -8.02
N VAL A 150 -7.68 15.12 -7.48
CA VAL A 150 -6.53 14.60 -8.23
C VAL A 150 -6.66 13.07 -8.32
N PRO A 151 -6.51 12.47 -9.51
CA PRO A 151 -6.37 11.02 -9.62
C PRO A 151 -5.04 10.58 -8.99
N GLY A 152 -5.10 9.61 -8.08
CA GLY A 152 -3.89 9.05 -7.50
C GLY A 152 -4.03 7.58 -7.14
N ALA A 153 -2.89 6.93 -6.88
CA ALA A 153 -2.82 5.58 -6.36
C ALA A 153 -1.95 5.53 -5.11
N HIS A 154 -2.44 4.79 -4.12
CA HIS A 154 -1.66 4.38 -2.96
C HIS A 154 -1.24 2.93 -3.17
N VAL A 155 0.06 2.70 -3.18
CA VAL A 155 0.64 1.39 -3.44
C VAL A 155 1.38 0.95 -2.18
N GLY A 156 1.18 -0.29 -1.75
CA GLY A 156 1.92 -0.87 -0.64
C GLY A 156 2.27 -2.33 -0.87
N LEU A 157 3.37 -2.78 -0.28
CA LEU A 157 3.87 -4.14 -0.39
C LEU A 157 4.67 -4.52 0.86
N PHE A 158 4.86 -5.82 1.08
CA PHE A 158 5.81 -6.28 2.09
C PHE A 158 7.14 -6.65 1.44
N TYR A 159 8.24 -6.29 2.11
CA TYR A 159 9.55 -6.81 1.79
C TYR A 159 9.95 -7.89 2.79
N PRO A 160 10.48 -9.04 2.32
CA PRO A 160 10.87 -10.16 3.19
C PRO A 160 12.20 -9.86 3.92
N TRP A 161 12.16 -8.90 4.84
CA TRP A 161 13.32 -8.38 5.58
C TRP A 161 14.06 -9.48 6.34
N ARG A 162 13.30 -10.42 6.94
CA ARG A 162 13.82 -11.65 7.57
C ARG A 162 14.71 -12.47 6.65
N GLN A 163 14.21 -12.72 5.45
CA GLN A 163 14.88 -13.55 4.47
C GLN A 163 16.16 -12.88 4.00
N LEU A 164 16.12 -11.56 3.77
CA LEU A 164 17.30 -10.77 3.42
C LEU A 164 18.38 -10.90 4.51
N LYS A 165 18.03 -10.62 5.77
CA LYS A 165 18.98 -10.67 6.88
C LYS A 165 19.57 -12.08 7.04
N LYS A 166 18.75 -13.13 6.97
CA LYS A 166 19.20 -14.52 7.01
C LYS A 166 20.16 -14.84 5.86
N ASN A 167 19.81 -14.45 4.64
CA ASN A 167 20.60 -14.68 3.44
C ASN A 167 21.96 -13.98 3.52
N TRP A 168 21.97 -12.71 3.95
CA TRP A 168 23.21 -11.97 4.16
C TRP A 168 24.04 -12.56 5.30
N MET A 169 23.47 -12.82 6.47
CA MET A 169 24.22 -13.47 7.56
C MET A 169 24.84 -14.80 7.11
N HIS A 170 24.14 -15.59 6.29
CA HIS A 170 24.68 -16.82 5.73
C HIS A 170 25.82 -16.57 4.73
N ALA A 171 25.66 -15.62 3.81
CA ALA A 171 26.69 -15.25 2.84
C ALA A 171 27.96 -14.71 3.51
N PHE A 172 27.79 -13.95 4.60
CA PHE A 172 28.88 -13.29 5.33
C PHE A 172 29.48 -14.15 6.46
N ARG A 173 28.93 -15.34 6.78
CA ARG A 173 29.35 -16.20 7.91
C ARG A 173 30.83 -16.56 7.94
N ASN A 174 31.47 -16.55 6.77
CA ASN A 174 32.87 -16.92 6.57
C ASN A 174 33.79 -15.70 6.42
N THR A 175 33.26 -14.50 6.64
CA THR A 175 33.95 -13.22 6.53
C THR A 175 34.02 -12.54 7.90
N ARG A 176 34.78 -11.45 8.00
CA ARG A 176 34.77 -10.57 9.20
C ARG A 176 33.77 -9.40 9.07
N ILE A 177 33.02 -9.34 7.97
CA ILE A 177 32.08 -8.26 7.69
C ILE A 177 30.77 -8.56 8.40
N LYS A 178 30.29 -7.60 9.21
CA LYS A 178 28.94 -7.63 9.78
C LYS A 178 28.01 -6.85 8.84
N PRO A 179 27.04 -7.50 8.17
CA PRO A 179 26.21 -6.79 7.20
C PRO A 179 25.26 -5.82 7.91
N HIS A 180 25.31 -4.55 7.50
CA HIS A 180 24.35 -3.51 7.85
C HIS A 180 23.12 -3.63 6.95
N VAL A 181 21.92 -3.58 7.53
CA VAL A 181 20.66 -3.78 6.80
C VAL A 181 19.83 -2.51 6.87
N ALA A 182 20.04 -1.63 5.90
CA ALA A 182 19.33 -0.36 5.77
C ALA A 182 18.87 -0.17 4.32
N ALA A 183 17.66 0.35 4.13
CA ALA A 183 17.24 0.85 2.84
C ALA A 183 17.76 2.28 2.64
N LEU A 184 18.15 2.58 1.40
CA LEU A 184 18.57 3.90 0.92
C LEU A 184 17.48 4.56 0.05
N GLY A 185 16.53 3.78 -0.47
CA GLY A 185 15.49 4.29 -1.34
C GLY A 185 14.50 3.22 -1.79
N VAL A 186 13.37 3.66 -2.30
CA VAL A 186 12.37 2.83 -2.97
C VAL A 186 12.26 3.32 -4.41
N ARG A 187 12.51 2.44 -5.38
CA ARG A 187 12.26 2.69 -6.80
C ARG A 187 10.97 2.01 -7.19
N ALA A 188 10.10 2.74 -7.86
CA ALA A 188 8.87 2.21 -8.41
C ALA A 188 8.83 2.47 -9.92
N GLN A 189 8.20 1.53 -10.63
CA GLN A 189 7.87 1.67 -12.03
C GLN A 189 6.37 1.47 -12.20
N VAL A 190 5.82 2.18 -13.17
CA VAL A 190 4.41 2.14 -13.50
C VAL A 190 4.26 1.93 -15.00
N GLN A 191 3.21 1.20 -15.37
CA GLN A 191 2.90 0.89 -16.75
C GLN A 191 1.40 1.04 -16.99
N GLU A 192 1.03 1.78 -18.04
CA GLU A 192 -0.36 1.91 -18.47
C GLU A 192 -0.82 0.61 -19.15
N VAL A 193 -2.05 0.18 -18.85
CA VAL A 193 -2.74 -0.86 -19.61
C VAL A 193 -3.57 -0.17 -20.70
N LEU A 194 -3.22 -0.44 -21.95
CA LEU A 194 -3.85 0.11 -23.13
C LEU A 194 -5.23 -0.54 -23.35
N GLY A 195 -6.11 0.11 -24.11
CA GLY A 195 -7.47 -0.37 -24.36
C GLY A 195 -7.57 -1.74 -25.05
N ASN A 196 -6.49 -2.22 -25.67
CA ASN A 196 -6.38 -3.56 -26.26
C ASN A 196 -5.85 -4.63 -25.28
N GLY A 197 -5.72 -4.29 -23.99
CA GLY A 197 -5.16 -5.17 -22.96
C GLY A 197 -3.63 -5.31 -22.99
N LYS A 198 -2.94 -4.71 -23.97
CA LYS A 198 -1.47 -4.66 -23.99
C LYS A 198 -0.96 -3.62 -23.00
N PHE A 199 0.30 -3.77 -22.62
CA PHE A 199 0.96 -2.83 -21.73
C PHE A 199 1.73 -1.77 -22.52
N GLY A 200 1.65 -0.52 -22.06
CA GLY A 200 2.41 0.60 -22.60
C GLY A 200 3.88 0.57 -22.20
N LEU A 201 4.60 1.68 -22.44
CA LEU A 201 5.99 1.80 -22.01
C LEU A 201 6.09 1.88 -20.49
N GLU A 202 7.11 1.21 -19.95
CA GLU A 202 7.45 1.30 -18.53
C GLU A 202 8.04 2.69 -18.25
N ARG A 203 7.56 3.36 -17.19
CA ARG A 203 8.12 4.64 -16.73
C ARG A 203 8.55 4.54 -15.28
N ASP A 204 9.70 5.13 -14.97
CA ASP A 204 10.13 5.33 -13.59
C ASP A 204 9.17 6.31 -12.91
N LEU A 205 8.69 5.93 -11.72
CA LEU A 205 7.77 6.75 -10.95
C LEU A 205 8.54 7.69 -10.04
N VAL A 206 8.23 8.99 -10.14
CA VAL A 206 8.67 9.99 -9.18
C VAL A 206 7.65 10.01 -8.04
N THR A 207 8.04 9.52 -6.87
CA THR A 207 7.17 9.50 -5.70
C THR A 207 7.14 10.87 -5.03
N VAL A 208 5.95 11.34 -4.63
CA VAL A 208 5.80 12.68 -4.05
C VAL A 208 5.48 12.61 -2.55
N ALA A 209 6.48 12.73 -1.67
CA ALA A 209 6.28 12.69 -0.22
C ALA A 209 6.04 14.07 0.41
N CYS A 210 5.32 14.10 1.53
CA CYS A 210 5.24 15.27 2.41
C CYS A 210 6.47 15.28 3.33
N PRO A 211 7.24 16.38 3.41
CA PRO A 211 8.36 16.48 4.35
C PRO A 211 7.87 16.23 5.78
N GLU A 212 8.52 15.30 6.49
CA GLU A 212 8.28 15.13 7.91
C GLU A 212 9.06 16.17 8.70
N VAL A 213 8.40 16.77 9.68
CA VAL A 213 8.96 17.82 10.52
C VAL A 213 9.28 17.23 11.89
N GLY A 214 10.52 17.43 12.34
CA GLY A 214 11.00 16.99 13.64
C GLY A 214 10.38 17.79 14.81
N PRO A 215 10.69 17.40 16.06
CA PRO A 215 10.25 18.13 17.25
C PRO A 215 10.70 19.59 17.30
N ASP A 216 11.78 19.93 16.58
CA ASP A 216 12.37 21.25 16.44
C ASP A 216 11.70 22.12 15.36
N GLY A 217 10.68 21.58 14.67
CA GLY A 217 10.02 22.29 13.57
C GLY A 217 10.80 22.27 12.25
N GLN A 218 11.93 21.55 12.17
CA GLN A 218 12.72 21.44 10.94
C GLN A 218 12.39 20.15 10.18
N PRO A 219 12.45 20.15 8.83
CA PRO A 219 12.31 18.92 8.05
C PRO A 219 13.40 17.91 8.45
N ILE A 220 12.99 16.69 8.79
CA ILE A 220 13.93 15.60 9.04
C ILE A 220 14.58 15.24 7.71
N GLN A 221 15.88 15.46 7.60
CA GLN A 221 16.64 15.12 6.40
C GLN A 221 17.11 13.67 6.47
N VAL A 222 16.99 12.95 5.36
CA VAL A 222 17.65 11.66 5.20
C VAL A 222 19.13 11.94 5.00
N PRO A 223 20.03 11.39 5.85
CA PRO A 223 21.47 11.57 5.67
C PRO A 223 21.92 11.11 4.28
N GLU A 224 22.57 11.99 3.53
CA GLU A 224 23.17 11.63 2.24
C GLU A 224 24.49 10.88 2.47
N LEU A 225 24.68 9.77 1.74
CA LEU A 225 25.95 9.04 1.78
C LEU A 225 26.95 9.68 0.82
N PRO A 226 28.07 10.24 1.29
CA PRO A 226 29.11 10.73 0.40
C PRO A 226 29.73 9.54 -0.36
N PRO A 227 30.25 9.77 -1.58
CA PRO A 227 31.02 8.76 -2.29
C PRO A 227 32.20 8.27 -1.44
N TYR A 228 32.41 6.95 -1.38
CA TYR A 228 33.55 6.40 -0.67
C TYR A 228 34.84 6.58 -1.46
N ASN A 229 35.82 7.29 -0.87
CA ASN A 229 37.09 7.60 -1.50
C ASN A 229 38.28 6.78 -0.96
N GLY A 230 38.02 5.83 -0.05
CA GLY A 230 39.06 5.02 0.62
C GLY A 230 39.53 5.61 1.96
N GLN A 231 39.34 6.91 2.19
CA GLN A 231 39.81 7.64 3.37
C GLN A 231 38.66 8.04 4.32
N ASN A 232 37.46 8.24 3.81
CA ASN A 232 36.27 8.66 4.58
C ASN A 232 35.45 7.49 5.15
N ALA A 233 36.10 6.38 5.52
CA ALA A 233 35.40 5.19 6.03
C ALA A 233 34.65 5.47 7.34
N ASP A 234 35.27 6.20 8.27
CA ASP A 234 34.67 6.49 9.58
C ASP A 234 33.45 7.40 9.47
N GLU A 235 33.53 8.43 8.61
CA GLU A 235 32.41 9.32 8.30
C GLU A 235 31.22 8.54 7.72
N ILE A 236 31.47 7.69 6.72
CA ILE A 236 30.42 6.85 6.11
C ILE A 236 29.83 5.89 7.15
N ASN A 237 30.64 5.28 8.01
CA ASN A 237 30.16 4.37 9.05
C ASN A 237 29.25 5.10 10.06
N GLN A 238 29.55 6.35 10.41
CA GLN A 238 28.67 7.17 11.24
C GLN A 238 27.33 7.45 10.55
N ILE A 239 27.34 7.76 9.25
CA ILE A 239 26.12 7.96 8.45
C ILE A 239 25.30 6.66 8.34
N ILE A 240 25.96 5.51 8.15
CA ILE A 240 25.30 4.19 8.15
C ILE A 240 24.55 3.95 9.46
N ILE A 241 25.17 4.23 10.61
CA ILE A 241 24.53 4.10 11.92
C ILE A 241 23.29 5.01 12.03
N GLN A 242 23.33 6.21 11.43
CA GLN A 242 22.16 7.09 11.38
C GLN A 242 21.07 6.56 10.46
N LEU A 243 21.44 6.05 9.28
CA LEU A 243 20.51 5.46 8.32
C LEU A 243 19.79 4.22 8.88
N GLU A 244 20.45 3.42 9.72
CA GLU A 244 19.83 2.26 10.38
C GLU A 244 18.76 2.62 11.41
N LYS A 245 18.67 3.89 11.85
CA LYS A 245 17.70 4.31 12.85
C LYS A 245 16.26 4.20 12.30
N PRO A 246 15.31 3.63 13.08
CA PRO A 246 13.93 3.46 12.61
C PRO A 246 13.22 4.74 12.11
N PRO A 247 13.42 5.94 12.70
CA PRO A 247 12.83 7.16 12.15
C PRO A 247 13.29 7.47 10.72
N VAL A 248 14.60 7.33 10.45
CA VAL A 248 15.18 7.58 9.11
C VAL A 248 14.70 6.52 8.11
N GLN A 249 14.71 5.24 8.50
CA GLN A 249 14.13 4.18 7.67
C GLN A 249 12.63 4.40 7.42
N GLY A 250 11.92 5.03 8.36
CA GLY A 250 10.53 5.44 8.21
C GLY A 250 10.32 6.41 7.05
N LEU A 251 11.17 7.43 6.94
CA LEU A 251 11.14 8.41 5.85
C LEU A 251 11.37 7.76 4.47
N ILE A 252 12.20 6.73 4.42
CA ILE A 252 12.59 6.05 3.18
C ILE A 252 11.54 5.03 2.76
N LEU A 253 11.14 4.15 3.67
CA LEU A 253 10.29 2.99 3.37
C LEU A 253 8.79 3.32 3.45
N ARG A 254 8.45 4.30 4.28
CA ARG A 254 7.07 4.63 4.65
C ARG A 254 6.87 6.16 4.73
N PRO A 255 7.27 6.92 3.68
CA PRO A 255 7.18 8.36 3.68
C PRO A 255 5.74 8.82 3.99
N ASN A 256 5.63 9.96 4.67
CA ASN A 256 4.34 10.59 4.89
C ASN A 256 3.83 11.28 3.61
N TYR A 257 2.51 11.44 3.51
CA TYR A 257 1.84 12.11 2.39
C TYR A 257 0.82 13.12 2.92
N TRP A 258 0.36 14.02 2.04
CA TRP A 258 -0.65 14.99 2.41
C TRP A 258 -1.94 14.31 2.88
N PRO A 259 -2.59 14.85 3.94
CA PRO A 259 -3.91 14.40 4.34
C PRO A 259 -4.90 14.46 3.17
N ILE A 260 -5.89 13.59 3.21
CA ILE A 260 -6.96 13.56 2.21
C ILE A 260 -8.20 14.20 2.83
N LEU A 261 -8.91 15.03 2.07
CA LEU A 261 -10.18 15.58 2.55
C LEU A 261 -11.24 14.48 2.63
N HIS A 262 -11.77 14.24 3.83
CA HIS A 262 -12.87 13.31 4.00
C HIS A 262 -14.17 13.90 3.44
N VAL A 263 -14.79 13.21 2.48
CA VAL A 263 -15.92 13.75 1.71
C VAL A 263 -17.09 14.19 2.59
N ALA A 264 -17.45 13.39 3.60
CA ALA A 264 -18.65 13.68 4.42
C ALA A 264 -18.42 14.80 5.44
N THR A 265 -17.23 14.83 6.06
CA THR A 265 -16.94 15.77 7.15
C THR A 265 -16.19 17.01 6.69
N GLN A 266 -15.63 16.98 5.47
CA GLN A 266 -14.73 18.01 4.93
C GLN A 266 -13.54 18.30 5.85
N LYS A 267 -13.13 17.31 6.65
CA LYS A 267 -11.95 17.39 7.50
C LYS A 267 -10.79 16.63 6.86
N PRO A 268 -9.55 17.11 6.99
CA PRO A 268 -8.38 16.33 6.60
C PRO A 268 -8.35 15.04 7.43
N VAL A 269 -8.17 13.92 6.75
CA VAL A 269 -7.94 12.61 7.38
C VAL A 269 -6.63 12.05 6.89
N ASP A 270 -6.06 11.18 7.71
CA ASP A 270 -4.85 10.46 7.35
C ASP A 270 -5.04 9.72 6.02
N TRP A 271 -4.10 9.94 5.11
CA TRP A 271 -4.10 9.34 3.78
C TRP A 271 -4.01 7.81 3.85
N ARG A 272 -3.41 7.24 4.91
CA ARG A 272 -3.24 5.79 5.13
C ARG A 272 -4.57 5.04 5.17
N ASN A 273 -5.68 5.73 5.50
CA ASN A 273 -7.04 5.19 5.40
C ASN A 273 -7.43 4.78 3.96
N ASN A 274 -6.63 5.15 2.96
CA ASN A 274 -6.82 4.79 1.56
C ASN A 274 -5.90 3.68 1.06
N LEU A 275 -5.03 3.11 1.90
CA LEU A 275 -4.31 1.88 1.54
C LEU A 275 -5.30 0.71 1.31
N PRO A 276 -4.90 -0.34 0.58
CA PRO A 276 -5.63 -1.61 0.56
C PRO A 276 -5.90 -2.11 1.98
N LYS A 277 -7.14 -2.56 2.25
CA LYS A 277 -7.56 -2.98 3.61
C LYS A 277 -6.70 -4.10 4.20
N THR A 278 -6.17 -4.97 3.35
CA THR A 278 -5.24 -6.04 3.71
C THR A 278 -3.94 -5.54 4.35
N LEU A 279 -3.54 -4.30 4.06
CA LEU A 279 -2.33 -3.69 4.60
C LEU A 279 -2.58 -2.88 5.88
N TRP A 280 -3.84 -2.62 6.25
CA TRP A 280 -4.17 -1.72 7.36
C TRP A 280 -3.64 -2.14 8.73
N PRO A 281 -3.66 -3.43 9.13
CA PRO A 281 -3.08 -3.84 10.40
C PRO A 281 -1.61 -3.45 10.49
N ALA A 282 -0.83 -3.83 9.47
CA ALA A 282 0.58 -3.49 9.39
C ALA A 282 0.81 -1.97 9.27
N ALA A 283 -0.02 -1.22 8.55
CA ALA A 283 0.16 0.22 8.40
C ALA A 283 0.04 1.02 9.71
N LYS A 284 -0.63 0.44 10.72
CA LYS A 284 -0.74 1.03 12.06
C LYS A 284 0.41 0.62 12.98
N GLU A 285 1.13 -0.44 12.66
CA GLU A 285 2.26 -0.92 13.45
C GLU A 285 3.48 0.02 13.31
N PRO A 286 4.14 0.39 14.42
CA PRO A 286 5.40 1.15 14.39
C PRO A 286 6.47 0.44 13.53
N LEU A 287 7.33 1.19 12.84
CA LEU A 287 8.37 0.57 11.99
C LEU A 287 9.33 -0.28 12.80
N ALA A 288 9.70 0.18 13.99
CA ALA A 288 10.59 -0.56 14.90
C ALA A 288 10.05 -1.98 15.16
N GLN A 289 8.75 -2.10 15.44
CA GLN A 289 8.10 -3.39 15.64
C GLN A 289 8.10 -4.24 14.37
N GLN A 290 7.85 -3.65 13.19
CA GLN A 290 7.91 -4.39 11.92
C GLN A 290 9.32 -4.87 11.57
N LEU A 291 10.34 -4.08 11.89
CA LEU A 291 11.75 -4.45 11.73
C LEU A 291 12.12 -5.59 12.67
N GLU A 292 11.66 -5.57 13.92
CA GLU A 292 11.82 -6.65 14.90
C GLU A 292 11.11 -7.94 14.48
N GLN A 293 9.89 -7.82 13.92
CA GLN A 293 9.15 -8.94 13.34
C GLN A 293 9.69 -9.37 11.97
N GLU A 294 10.65 -8.61 11.43
CA GLU A 294 11.33 -8.85 10.18
C GLU A 294 10.36 -8.94 8.96
N ARG A 295 9.23 -8.22 9.04
CA ARG A 295 8.21 -8.08 7.98
C ARG A 295 7.87 -6.60 7.78
N VAL A 296 8.58 -5.96 6.86
CA VAL A 296 8.50 -4.51 6.67
C VAL A 296 7.50 -4.16 5.58
N LEU A 297 6.49 -3.37 5.93
CA LEU A 297 5.56 -2.74 5.00
C LEU A 297 6.23 -1.53 4.36
N ILE A 298 6.14 -1.45 3.04
CA ILE A 298 6.65 -0.36 2.21
C ILE A 298 5.46 0.24 1.47
N TRP A 299 5.45 1.55 1.29
CA TRP A 299 4.44 2.19 0.46
C TRP A 299 4.96 3.36 -0.33
N PHE A 300 4.23 3.72 -1.37
CA PHE A 300 4.42 4.97 -2.09
C PHE A 300 3.11 5.51 -2.70
N HIS A 301 3.15 6.76 -3.16
CA HIS A 301 2.03 7.46 -3.82
C HIS A 301 2.39 7.82 -5.27
N ASP A 302 1.44 7.63 -6.18
CA ASP A 302 1.48 8.11 -7.57
C ASP A 302 0.34 9.09 -7.81
N ASP A 303 0.63 10.36 -8.05
CA ASP A 303 -0.33 11.43 -8.35
C ASP A 303 -0.29 11.85 -9.84
N GLY A 304 0.55 11.19 -10.65
CA GLY A 304 0.73 11.46 -12.07
C GLY A 304 -0.22 10.67 -12.98
N LEU A 305 -1.39 10.28 -12.47
CA LEU A 305 -2.29 9.37 -13.15
C LEU A 305 -3.27 10.11 -14.05
N ALA A 306 -3.48 9.61 -15.27
CA ALA A 306 -4.57 10.07 -16.11
C ALA A 306 -5.88 9.36 -15.78
N SER A 307 -6.98 10.12 -15.86
CA SER A 307 -8.35 9.63 -15.79
C SER A 307 -8.62 8.52 -16.80
N ARG A 308 -9.46 7.54 -16.45
CA ARG A 308 -9.92 6.44 -17.35
C ARG A 308 -8.84 5.48 -17.84
N LYS A 309 -7.64 5.60 -17.31
CA LYS A 309 -6.56 4.67 -17.60
C LYS A 309 -6.44 3.63 -16.50
N SER A 310 -5.90 2.48 -16.88
CA SER A 310 -5.53 1.44 -15.93
C SER A 310 -4.01 1.38 -15.82
N TYR A 311 -3.51 1.12 -14.61
CA TYR A 311 -2.08 1.13 -14.32
C TYR A 311 -1.70 -0.09 -13.50
N ARG A 312 -0.48 -0.57 -13.67
CA ARG A 312 0.14 -1.56 -12.78
C ARG A 312 1.49 -1.08 -12.32
N TYR A 313 1.93 -1.59 -11.17
CA TYR A 313 3.12 -1.13 -10.47
C TYR A 313 4.08 -2.29 -10.20
N ARG A 314 5.38 -2.00 -10.22
CA ARG A 314 6.40 -2.88 -9.63
C ARG A 314 7.41 -2.04 -8.86
N THR A 315 8.08 -2.67 -7.91
CA THR A 315 8.94 -1.97 -6.95
C THR A 315 10.26 -2.71 -6.75
N GLN A 316 11.30 -1.94 -6.45
CA GLN A 316 12.63 -2.41 -6.12
C GLN A 316 13.16 -1.56 -4.98
N LEU A 317 13.83 -2.16 -3.99
CA LEU A 317 14.51 -1.40 -2.96
C LEU A 317 15.95 -1.14 -3.36
N LEU A 318 16.45 0.03 -2.97
CA LEU A 318 17.87 0.32 -2.91
C LEU A 318 18.32 0.04 -1.48
N MET A 319 19.17 -0.96 -1.29
CA MET A 319 19.72 -1.36 -0.01
C MET A 319 21.15 -0.86 0.15
N LEU A 320 21.56 -0.54 1.36
CA LEU A 320 22.97 -0.28 1.67
C LEU A 320 23.81 -1.51 1.33
N ASN A 321 24.90 -1.30 0.58
CA ASN A 321 25.83 -2.36 0.25
C ASN A 321 26.63 -2.78 1.50
N PRO A 322 26.54 -4.04 1.95
CA PRO A 322 27.32 -4.51 3.11
C PRO A 322 28.84 -4.50 2.90
N LEU A 323 29.32 -4.39 1.66
CA LEU A 323 30.74 -4.29 1.33
C LEU A 323 31.27 -2.84 1.39
N LEU A 324 30.40 -1.84 1.51
CA LEU A 324 30.80 -0.44 1.56
C LEU A 324 31.79 -0.22 2.71
N THR A 325 32.89 0.51 2.43
CA THR A 325 34.03 0.76 3.34
C THR A 325 34.89 -0.47 3.70
N GLN A 326 34.63 -1.65 3.13
CA GLN A 326 35.32 -2.90 3.48
C GLN A 326 36.49 -3.26 2.55
N ASP A 327 37.24 -2.28 2.04
CA ASP A 327 38.33 -2.48 1.05
C ASP A 327 39.28 -3.64 1.40
N LYS A 328 39.62 -3.79 2.69
CA LYS A 328 40.57 -4.81 3.19
C LYS A 328 40.00 -6.24 3.21
N LEU A 329 38.68 -6.39 3.12
CA LEU A 329 37.95 -7.65 3.29
C LEU A 329 37.28 -8.14 1.99
N VAL A 330 37.20 -7.28 0.97
CA VAL A 330 36.73 -7.64 -0.38
C VAL A 330 37.84 -8.36 -1.16
N ASP A 331 37.46 -9.10 -2.20
CA ASP A 331 38.43 -9.68 -3.15
C ASP A 331 39.34 -8.57 -3.70
N PRO A 332 40.68 -8.69 -3.62
CA PRO A 332 41.61 -7.70 -4.16
C PRO A 332 41.41 -7.38 -5.65
N LYS A 333 40.81 -8.29 -6.43
CA LYS A 333 40.47 -8.08 -7.84
C LYS A 333 39.18 -7.29 -8.05
N LYS A 334 38.43 -7.02 -6.98
CA LYS A 334 37.08 -6.41 -6.99
C LYS A 334 36.94 -5.28 -5.97
N LEU A 335 38.01 -4.54 -5.67
CA LEU A 335 37.97 -3.43 -4.70
C LEU A 335 36.89 -2.37 -4.99
N GLN A 336 36.52 -2.16 -6.26
CA GLN A 336 35.41 -1.28 -6.62
C GLN A 336 34.07 -1.67 -5.99
N ASP A 337 33.87 -2.94 -5.64
CA ASP A 337 32.65 -3.42 -5.00
C ASP A 337 32.45 -2.78 -3.61
N ALA A 338 33.55 -2.40 -2.92
CA ALA A 338 33.53 -1.70 -1.64
C ALA A 338 33.22 -0.20 -1.77
N ARG A 339 33.15 0.34 -2.99
CA ARG A 339 32.88 1.77 -3.27
C ARG A 339 31.44 2.04 -3.71
N ILE A 340 30.67 0.99 -3.97
CA ILE A 340 29.27 1.10 -4.39
C ILE A 340 28.41 1.23 -3.14
N ALA A 341 27.71 2.36 -2.97
CA ALA A 341 26.89 2.60 -1.77
C ALA A 341 25.61 1.77 -1.75
N ALA A 342 24.96 1.57 -2.90
CA ALA A 342 23.63 1.01 -3.00
C ALA A 342 23.57 -0.26 -3.86
N LEU A 343 22.79 -1.25 -3.40
CA LEU A 343 22.42 -2.45 -4.14
C LEU A 343 20.93 -2.45 -4.40
N ALA A 344 20.56 -2.60 -5.67
CA ALA A 344 19.16 -2.77 -6.03
C ALA A 344 18.75 -4.24 -5.82
N THR A 345 17.61 -4.48 -5.15
CA THR A 345 17.00 -5.82 -5.06
C THR A 345 16.56 -6.31 -6.45
N PRO A 346 16.12 -7.56 -6.65
CA PRO A 346 15.30 -7.86 -7.81
C PRO A 346 14.03 -6.98 -7.83
N TRP A 347 13.47 -6.73 -9.01
CA TRP A 347 12.14 -6.14 -9.13
C TRP A 347 11.08 -7.09 -8.58
N SER A 348 10.06 -6.54 -7.93
CA SER A 348 8.85 -7.28 -7.60
C SER A 348 8.14 -7.73 -8.88
N PRO A 349 7.23 -8.72 -8.78
CA PRO A 349 6.18 -8.90 -9.79
C PRO A 349 5.40 -7.59 -10.01
N TRP A 350 4.81 -7.46 -11.18
CA TRP A 350 3.83 -6.41 -11.45
C TRP A 350 2.56 -6.65 -10.64
N SER A 351 1.96 -5.59 -10.11
CA SER A 351 0.65 -5.63 -9.45
C SER A 351 -0.46 -5.96 -10.44
N GLU A 352 -1.59 -6.39 -9.89
CA GLU A 352 -2.88 -6.30 -10.59
C GLU A 352 -3.15 -4.87 -11.11
N PRO A 353 -3.76 -4.72 -12.31
CA PRO A 353 -4.14 -3.42 -12.83
C PRO A 353 -5.16 -2.71 -11.96
N VAL A 354 -4.92 -1.44 -11.67
CA VAL A 354 -5.86 -0.54 -11.01
C VAL A 354 -6.40 0.49 -11.99
N CYS A 355 -7.72 0.57 -12.08
CA CYS A 355 -8.40 1.50 -12.97
C CYS A 355 -8.71 2.82 -12.25
N ILE A 356 -8.36 3.94 -12.88
CA ILE A 356 -8.85 5.25 -12.49
C ILE A 356 -10.25 5.41 -13.08
N PRO A 357 -11.31 5.48 -12.26
CA PRO A 357 -12.68 5.62 -12.77
C PRO A 357 -12.83 6.94 -13.53
N LYS A 358 -13.95 7.13 -14.22
CA LYS A 358 -14.29 8.43 -14.80
C LYS A 358 -14.78 9.36 -13.68
N THR A 359 -14.34 10.62 -13.66
CA THR A 359 -14.93 11.66 -12.77
C THR A 359 -16.37 11.98 -13.16
N THR A 360 -16.67 11.87 -14.46
CA THR A 360 -17.95 12.23 -15.04
C THR A 360 -18.78 11.01 -15.43
N SER A 361 -20.10 11.13 -15.30
CA SER A 361 -21.09 10.18 -15.83
C SER A 361 -22.35 10.96 -16.14
N PHE A 362 -23.15 10.57 -17.11
CA PHE A 362 -24.40 11.27 -17.40
C PHE A 362 -25.53 10.29 -17.62
N LEU A 363 -26.74 10.83 -17.48
CA LEU A 363 -27.99 10.13 -17.67
C LEU A 363 -28.89 10.99 -18.57
N LEU A 364 -29.66 10.33 -19.42
CA LEU A 364 -30.71 10.97 -20.21
C LEU A 364 -31.89 11.34 -19.30
N THR A 365 -32.23 12.62 -19.19
CA THR A 365 -33.20 13.13 -18.20
C THR A 365 -34.36 13.95 -18.77
N GLY A 366 -34.37 14.22 -20.07
CA GLY A 366 -35.52 14.80 -20.76
C GLY A 366 -35.32 14.86 -22.26
N SER A 367 -36.34 15.33 -22.98
CA SER A 367 -36.34 15.46 -24.43
C SER A 367 -37.26 16.58 -24.89
N SER A 368 -36.96 17.16 -26.05
CA SER A 368 -37.79 18.15 -26.72
C SER A 368 -37.82 17.84 -28.22
N PRO A 369 -38.65 16.90 -28.67
CA PRO A 369 -38.72 16.52 -30.09
C PRO A 369 -39.26 17.64 -30.99
N GLY A 370 -40.09 18.56 -30.45
CA GLY A 370 -40.70 19.64 -31.23
C GLY A 370 -39.87 20.91 -31.36
N SER A 371 -38.65 20.95 -30.80
CA SER A 371 -37.75 22.09 -31.01
C SER A 371 -36.99 21.96 -32.32
N SER A 372 -36.53 23.10 -32.87
CA SER A 372 -35.65 23.14 -34.04
C SER A 372 -34.32 23.81 -33.65
N PRO A 373 -33.20 23.06 -33.56
CA PRO A 373 -33.10 21.62 -33.74
C PRO A 373 -33.73 20.81 -32.58
N PRO A 374 -34.10 19.54 -32.80
CA PRO A 374 -34.52 18.66 -31.72
C PRO A 374 -33.35 18.43 -30.76
N TYR A 375 -33.65 18.30 -29.47
CA TYR A 375 -32.62 18.05 -28.45
C TYR A 375 -33.10 17.10 -27.37
N VAL A 376 -32.12 16.52 -26.67
CA VAL A 376 -32.33 15.84 -25.40
C VAL A 376 -31.67 16.59 -24.26
N THR A 377 -32.19 16.40 -23.05
CA THR A 377 -31.56 16.90 -21.82
C THR A 377 -30.82 15.76 -21.16
N VAL A 378 -29.53 15.95 -20.93
CA VAL A 378 -28.68 15.03 -20.17
C VAL A 378 -28.30 15.69 -18.86
N THR A 379 -28.36 14.96 -17.75
CA THR A 379 -27.75 15.40 -16.50
C THR A 379 -26.40 14.76 -16.37
N VAL A 380 -25.34 15.57 -16.43
CA VAL A 380 -23.97 15.14 -16.20
C VAL A 380 -23.65 15.30 -14.72
N PHE A 381 -23.13 14.24 -14.14
CA PHE A 381 -22.63 14.14 -12.77
C PHE A 381 -21.11 14.17 -12.83
N ALA A 382 -20.47 15.06 -12.07
CA ALA A 382 -19.02 15.18 -11.94
C ALA A 382 -18.61 15.07 -10.47
N ARG A 383 -17.30 15.05 -10.20
CA ARG A 383 -16.74 15.18 -8.86
C ARG A 383 -16.17 16.58 -8.67
N ALA A 384 -16.43 17.17 -7.51
CA ALA A 384 -15.82 18.41 -7.03
C ALA A 384 -15.61 18.31 -5.52
N LEU A 385 -14.39 18.57 -5.06
CA LEU A 385 -14.02 18.53 -3.66
C LEU A 385 -14.45 17.22 -2.98
N GLY A 386 -14.29 16.10 -3.71
CA GLY A 386 -14.65 14.77 -3.28
C GLY A 386 -16.16 14.49 -3.26
N LYS A 387 -17.01 15.50 -3.48
CA LYS A 387 -18.47 15.39 -3.56
C LYS A 387 -18.90 15.20 -5.00
N ARG A 388 -20.07 14.60 -5.19
CA ARG A 388 -20.69 14.50 -6.52
C ARG A 388 -21.57 15.72 -6.76
N VAL A 389 -21.34 16.41 -7.86
CA VAL A 389 -22.14 17.55 -8.33
C VAL A 389 -22.80 17.18 -9.66
N SER A 390 -23.86 17.91 -10.05
CA SER A 390 -24.56 17.62 -11.30
C SER A 390 -24.99 18.90 -12.02
N LYS A 391 -24.93 18.89 -13.36
CA LYS A 391 -25.41 19.97 -14.22
C LYS A 391 -26.18 19.39 -15.41
N ARG A 392 -27.26 20.09 -15.82
CA ARG A 392 -28.06 19.70 -16.98
C ARG A 392 -27.52 20.37 -18.24
N PHE A 393 -27.47 19.62 -19.32
CA PHE A 393 -27.07 20.09 -20.64
C PHE A 393 -28.17 19.72 -21.64
N LYS A 394 -28.48 20.64 -22.54
CA LYS A 394 -29.29 20.35 -23.73
C LYS A 394 -28.33 20.04 -24.86
N VAL A 395 -28.50 18.89 -25.49
CA VAL A 395 -27.60 18.39 -26.52
C VAL A 395 -28.39 17.91 -27.74
N SER A 396 -27.90 18.26 -28.93
CA SER A 396 -28.38 17.83 -30.24
C SER A 396 -27.31 16.97 -30.95
N PRO A 397 -27.65 16.24 -32.03
CA PRO A 397 -26.67 15.52 -32.84
C PRO A 397 -25.47 16.39 -33.24
N GLY A 398 -24.27 15.81 -33.14
CA GLY A 398 -22.99 16.48 -33.37
C GLY A 398 -22.42 17.26 -32.17
N GLN A 399 -23.19 17.45 -31.09
CA GLN A 399 -22.74 18.22 -29.93
C GLN A 399 -22.05 17.34 -28.86
N PRO A 400 -21.03 17.87 -28.16
CA PRO A 400 -20.42 17.19 -27.04
C PRO A 400 -21.36 17.12 -25.82
N ILE A 401 -21.22 16.05 -25.04
CA ILE A 401 -21.97 15.83 -23.81
C ILE A 401 -21.19 16.45 -22.64
N GLY A 402 -21.74 17.51 -22.06
CA GLY A 402 -21.16 18.23 -20.93
C GLY A 402 -20.22 19.36 -21.35
N GLY A 403 -19.45 19.87 -20.39
CA GLY A 403 -18.48 20.94 -20.62
C GLY A 403 -17.91 21.53 -19.32
N PRO A 404 -16.91 22.41 -19.40
CA PRO A 404 -16.31 23.03 -18.23
C PRO A 404 -17.31 23.93 -17.50
N ASP A 405 -17.21 23.99 -16.17
CA ASP A 405 -17.98 24.86 -15.30
C ASP A 405 -17.09 25.38 -14.17
N LYS A 406 -17.51 26.47 -13.50
CA LYS A 406 -16.77 27.05 -12.37
C LYS A 406 -16.64 26.09 -11.18
N VAL A 407 -17.60 25.17 -11.01
CA VAL A 407 -17.64 24.24 -9.87
C VAL A 407 -16.90 22.93 -10.17
N ALA A 408 -16.96 22.45 -11.41
CA ALA A 408 -16.38 21.18 -11.84
C ALA A 408 -16.22 21.15 -13.36
N ASP A 409 -15.31 20.32 -13.83
CA ASP A 409 -15.32 19.91 -15.23
C ASP A 409 -16.38 18.80 -15.44
N PHE A 410 -17.44 19.10 -16.21
CA PHE A 410 -18.46 18.14 -16.61
C PHE A 410 -18.18 17.54 -17.99
N THR A 411 -17.01 17.74 -18.56
CA THR A 411 -16.66 17.17 -19.87
C THR A 411 -16.65 15.64 -19.78
N THR A 412 -17.36 15.01 -20.70
CA THR A 412 -17.41 13.54 -20.78
C THR A 412 -16.50 12.97 -21.86
N GLY A 413 -16.13 13.78 -22.86
CA GLY A 413 -15.45 13.32 -24.07
C GLY A 413 -16.35 12.54 -25.03
N GLU A 414 -17.67 12.60 -24.83
CA GLU A 414 -18.66 11.86 -25.60
C GLU A 414 -19.46 12.82 -26.49
N ILE A 415 -19.91 12.35 -27.66
CA ILE A 415 -20.59 13.18 -28.67
C ILE A 415 -21.89 12.53 -29.06
N VAL A 416 -22.98 13.30 -29.11
CA VAL A 416 -24.28 12.81 -29.56
C VAL A 416 -24.25 12.54 -31.06
N VAL A 417 -24.71 11.37 -31.48
CA VAL A 417 -24.76 10.96 -32.90
C VAL A 417 -26.16 11.12 -33.46
N ASP A 418 -27.18 10.62 -32.75
CA ASP A 418 -28.55 10.61 -33.22
C ASP A 418 -29.55 10.52 -32.06
N LEU A 419 -30.79 10.95 -32.30
CA LEU A 419 -31.88 11.00 -31.32
C LEU A 419 -33.12 10.29 -31.86
N ASN A 420 -33.54 9.21 -31.22
CA ASN A 420 -34.81 8.53 -31.51
C ASN A 420 -35.82 8.82 -30.40
N PHE A 421 -36.82 9.65 -30.67
CA PHE A 421 -37.83 10.03 -29.67
C PHE A 421 -38.98 9.03 -29.52
N LYS A 422 -39.07 8.03 -30.39
CA LYS A 422 -40.14 7.02 -30.43
C LYS A 422 -39.58 5.61 -30.24
N ARG A 423 -38.53 5.46 -29.42
CA ARG A 423 -37.97 4.13 -29.14
C ARG A 423 -38.96 3.33 -28.32
N GLU A 424 -39.40 2.22 -28.89
CA GLU A 424 -40.31 1.24 -28.30
C GLU A 424 -39.60 0.48 -27.17
N VAL A 425 -40.13 0.53 -25.94
CA VAL A 425 -39.66 -0.31 -24.81
C VAL A 425 -40.83 -0.97 -24.09
N TYR A 426 -40.61 -2.19 -23.58
CA TYR A 426 -41.57 -2.89 -22.76
C TYR A 426 -41.34 -2.61 -21.28
N ARG A 427 -42.39 -2.17 -20.57
CA ARG A 427 -42.39 -2.02 -19.11
C ARG A 427 -43.46 -2.93 -18.53
N GLY A 428 -43.09 -4.19 -18.27
CA GLY A 428 -44.06 -5.26 -18.02
C GLY A 428 -44.81 -5.62 -19.32
N PRO A 429 -46.14 -5.79 -19.30
CA PRO A 429 -46.91 -6.12 -20.51
C PRO A 429 -47.19 -4.90 -21.40
N VAL A 430 -46.90 -3.68 -20.95
CA VAL A 430 -47.23 -2.45 -21.66
C VAL A 430 -46.05 -1.99 -22.52
N ARG A 431 -46.34 -1.74 -23.80
CA ARG A 431 -45.43 -1.11 -24.77
C ARG A 431 -45.51 0.41 -24.61
N THR A 432 -44.36 1.08 -24.49
CA THR A 432 -44.29 2.54 -24.30
C THR A 432 -43.18 3.13 -25.16
N GLU A 433 -43.44 4.27 -25.79
CA GLU A 433 -42.42 5.05 -26.49
C GLU A 433 -41.58 5.85 -25.49
N THR A 434 -40.26 5.85 -25.66
CA THR A 434 -39.32 6.61 -24.85
C THR A 434 -38.23 7.23 -25.72
N PRO A 435 -37.63 8.36 -25.32
CA PRO A 435 -36.43 8.86 -25.96
C PRO A 435 -35.23 7.92 -25.79
N GLU A 436 -34.50 7.74 -26.88
CA GLU A 436 -33.18 7.12 -26.95
C GLU A 436 -32.18 8.11 -27.57
N MET A 437 -30.98 8.15 -27.00
CA MET A 437 -29.86 8.93 -27.51
C MET A 437 -28.74 7.98 -27.92
N LEU A 438 -28.31 8.04 -29.18
CA LEU A 438 -27.09 7.40 -29.66
C LEU A 438 -25.91 8.36 -29.51
N TYR A 439 -24.77 7.87 -29.06
CA TYR A 439 -23.59 8.68 -28.82
C TYR A 439 -22.30 7.89 -29.07
N LEU A 440 -21.23 8.56 -29.45
CA LEU A 440 -19.88 8.01 -29.45
C LEU A 440 -19.28 8.20 -28.05
N ASP A 441 -18.79 7.12 -27.45
CA ASP A 441 -17.91 7.26 -26.30
C ASP A 441 -16.53 7.79 -26.71
N ASP A 442 -15.68 8.09 -25.72
CA ASP A 442 -14.33 8.62 -25.95
C ASP A 442 -13.38 7.66 -26.67
N ASN A 443 -13.74 6.37 -26.77
CA ASN A 443 -12.98 5.40 -27.57
C ASN A 443 -13.54 5.32 -29.01
N GLY A 444 -14.50 6.16 -29.36
CA GLY A 444 -15.18 6.17 -30.65
C GLY A 444 -16.17 5.01 -30.82
N LEU A 445 -16.59 4.34 -29.74
CA LEU A 445 -17.58 3.27 -29.84
C LEU A 445 -18.99 3.84 -29.76
N LEU A 446 -19.87 3.38 -30.64
CA LEU A 446 -21.27 3.76 -30.62
C LEU A 446 -22.01 3.10 -29.44
N ARG A 447 -22.72 3.90 -28.67
CA ARG A 447 -23.48 3.51 -27.47
C ARG A 447 -24.88 4.12 -27.53
N SER A 448 -25.80 3.60 -26.70
CA SER A 448 -27.12 4.20 -26.52
C SER A 448 -27.47 4.43 -25.05
N ARG A 449 -28.24 5.49 -24.79
CA ARG A 449 -28.95 5.75 -23.53
C ARG A 449 -30.44 5.79 -23.78
N ILE A 450 -31.20 5.11 -22.94
CA ILE A 450 -32.66 5.06 -23.02
C ILE A 450 -33.23 5.77 -21.79
N TYR A 451 -34.09 6.77 -22.01
CA TYR A 451 -34.62 7.63 -20.94
C TYR A 451 -35.35 6.84 -19.85
N ALA A 452 -36.20 5.89 -20.23
CA ALA A 452 -36.92 5.03 -19.29
C ALA A 452 -35.99 4.26 -18.33
N VAL A 453 -34.84 3.78 -18.82
CA VAL A 453 -33.83 3.05 -18.02
C VAL A 453 -33.05 4.00 -17.12
N ASP A 454 -32.70 5.17 -17.65
CA ASP A 454 -31.90 6.16 -16.94
C ASP A 454 -32.70 6.90 -15.86
N ARG A 455 -34.04 6.99 -15.98
CA ARG A 455 -34.88 7.70 -15.01
C ARG A 455 -34.72 7.16 -13.59
N ALA A 456 -34.78 5.84 -13.42
CA ALA A 456 -34.62 5.21 -12.10
C ALA A 456 -33.21 5.43 -11.52
N LYS A 457 -32.17 5.36 -12.38
CA LYS A 457 -30.79 5.65 -12.00
C LYS A 457 -30.61 7.12 -11.62
N PHE A 458 -31.29 8.02 -12.33
CA PHE A 458 -31.26 9.46 -12.08
C PHE A 458 -31.84 9.78 -10.72
N ASP A 459 -32.99 9.24 -10.37
CA ASP A 459 -33.61 9.48 -9.06
C ASP A 459 -32.70 8.99 -7.92
N LYS A 460 -32.02 7.86 -8.10
CA LYS A 460 -30.99 7.37 -7.15
C LYS A 460 -29.78 8.30 -7.07
N MET A 461 -29.20 8.72 -8.20
CA MET A 461 -28.02 9.58 -8.22
C MET A 461 -28.32 10.99 -7.71
N ASN A 462 -29.50 11.53 -8.01
CA ASN A 462 -29.94 12.85 -7.56
C ASN A 462 -30.14 12.90 -6.04
N ARG A 463 -30.52 11.78 -5.41
CA ARG A 463 -30.54 11.66 -3.94
C ARG A 463 -29.14 11.70 -3.34
N LEU A 464 -28.12 11.19 -4.05
CA LEU A 464 -26.72 11.20 -3.60
C LEU A 464 -26.03 12.57 -3.80
N THR A 465 -26.50 13.37 -4.76
CA THR A 465 -25.96 14.73 -5.00
C THR A 465 -26.61 15.78 -4.12
N LYS A 466 -27.85 15.57 -3.66
CA LYS A 466 -28.51 16.49 -2.74
C LYS A 466 -27.82 16.40 -1.37
N PRO A 467 -27.38 17.53 -0.78
CA PRO A 467 -26.93 17.53 0.61
C PRO A 467 -28.05 17.00 1.49
N ALA A 468 -27.72 16.16 2.48
CA ALA A 468 -28.71 15.64 3.42
C ALA A 468 -29.47 16.83 4.03
N PRO A 469 -30.82 16.79 4.07
CA PRO A 469 -31.61 17.87 4.65
C PRO A 469 -31.14 18.11 6.10
N GLY A 470 -30.53 19.27 6.36
CA GLY A 470 -29.89 19.62 7.64
C GLY A 470 -28.41 20.00 7.55
N ALA A 471 -27.65 19.47 6.57
CA ALA A 471 -26.22 19.76 6.44
C ALA A 471 -25.93 21.22 6.03
N LEU A 472 -26.85 21.84 5.28
CA LEU A 472 -26.77 23.25 4.87
C LEU A 472 -27.11 24.24 5.99
N LYS A 473 -27.79 23.82 7.07
CA LYS A 473 -28.04 24.71 8.22
C LYS A 473 -26.83 24.82 9.15
N ALA A 474 -25.93 23.84 9.14
CA ALA A 474 -24.70 23.86 9.94
C ALA A 474 -23.53 24.57 9.23
N ALA A 475 -23.55 24.63 7.89
CA ALA A 475 -22.61 25.42 7.10
C ALA A 475 -23.29 26.73 6.69
N GLY A 476 -23.30 27.73 7.58
CA GLY A 476 -23.92 29.02 7.31
C GLY A 476 -23.35 29.70 6.04
N PRO A 477 -24.08 30.64 5.41
CA PRO A 477 -23.64 31.32 4.19
C PRO A 477 -22.29 32.05 4.30
N ALA A 478 -21.85 32.38 5.52
CA ALA A 478 -20.57 33.02 5.80
C ALA A 478 -19.37 32.05 5.81
N ALA A 479 -19.57 30.76 6.07
CA ALA A 479 -18.47 29.78 6.24
C ALA A 479 -17.81 29.31 4.93
N ILE A 480 -18.34 29.72 3.77
CA ILE A 480 -17.75 29.41 2.45
C ILE A 480 -17.12 30.65 1.81
N ARG A 481 -17.36 31.87 2.34
CA ARG A 481 -16.86 33.11 1.74
C ARG A 481 -16.00 34.00 2.64
N GLU A 482 -16.04 33.87 3.98
CA GLU A 482 -15.28 34.76 4.88
C GLU A 482 -14.27 34.05 5.81
N GLU A 483 -14.47 32.79 6.22
CA GLU A 483 -13.53 32.12 7.16
C GLU A 483 -12.24 31.55 6.52
N MET A 484 -12.03 31.72 5.21
CA MET A 484 -10.78 31.31 4.55
C MET A 484 -9.81 32.47 4.25
N PHE A 485 -10.15 33.72 4.62
CA PHE A 485 -9.37 34.89 4.20
C PHE A 485 -9.01 35.94 5.27
N GLU A 486 -9.44 35.82 6.52
CA GLU A 486 -8.85 36.63 7.60
C GLU A 486 -8.37 35.75 8.75
N GLY A 487 -7.06 35.69 8.93
CA GLY A 487 -6.50 34.97 10.07
C GLY A 487 -5.00 34.69 10.07
N ILE A 488 -4.16 35.35 9.25
CA ILE A 488 -2.71 35.39 9.53
C ILE A 488 -2.12 36.73 9.05
N ILE A 489 -2.29 37.80 9.83
CA ILE A 489 -1.27 38.84 10.04
C ILE A 489 -1.32 39.25 11.53
N THR A 490 -0.27 38.83 12.26
CA THR A 490 0.29 39.35 13.52
C THR A 490 -0.62 39.83 14.66
N HIS A 491 -0.68 39.04 15.74
CA HIS A 491 -0.54 39.60 17.10
C HIS A 491 0.29 38.64 17.96
N GLY A 492 1.46 39.11 18.40
CA GLY A 492 2.29 38.41 19.36
C GLY A 492 1.55 38.24 20.69
N THR A 493 1.55 37.01 21.20
CA THR A 493 1.14 36.74 22.57
C THR A 493 2.26 37.21 23.50
N PRO A 494 1.98 38.00 24.54
CA PRO A 494 3.01 38.39 25.51
C PRO A 494 3.48 37.16 26.29
N VAL A 495 4.80 37.08 26.45
CA VAL A 495 5.49 36.10 27.30
C VAL A 495 4.91 36.18 28.71
N ARG A 496 4.27 35.11 29.16
CA ARG A 496 3.93 34.91 30.57
C ARG A 496 5.22 34.61 31.33
N THR A 497 5.68 35.59 32.11
CA THR A 497 6.71 35.43 33.12
C THR A 497 6.30 34.34 34.13
N PRO A 498 7.18 33.40 34.52
CA PRO A 498 6.86 32.44 35.56
C PRO A 498 6.68 33.15 36.92
N ALA A 499 5.74 32.64 37.71
CA ALA A 499 5.46 33.09 39.06
C ALA A 499 6.72 33.00 39.93
N ARG A 500 7.09 34.12 40.56
CA ARG A 500 8.09 34.17 41.62
C ARG A 500 7.64 33.29 42.79
N THR A 501 8.48 32.34 43.16
CA THR A 501 8.47 31.66 44.44
C THR A 501 8.53 32.70 45.58
N PRO A 502 7.70 32.63 46.62
CA PRO A 502 7.81 33.54 47.76
C PRO A 502 9.06 33.22 48.56
N THR A 503 9.95 34.21 48.66
CA THR A 503 11.09 34.23 49.58
C THR A 503 10.56 34.31 51.03
N PRO A 504 11.09 33.51 51.98
CA PRO A 504 10.74 33.64 53.38
C PRO A 504 11.24 34.97 53.95
N ARG A 505 10.38 35.66 54.73
CA ARG A 505 10.74 36.84 55.50
C ARG A 505 11.82 36.48 56.54
N PRO A 506 12.91 37.25 56.69
CA PRO A 506 13.75 37.18 57.87
C PRO A 506 13.02 37.82 59.06
N GLY A 507 13.12 37.16 60.21
CA GLY A 507 12.53 37.57 61.47
C GLY A 507 13.00 38.94 61.95
N GLY A 508 12.06 39.67 62.54
CA GLY A 508 12.35 40.70 63.54
C GLY A 508 12.32 40.07 64.95
N PRO A 509 12.99 40.68 65.94
CA PRO A 509 13.28 40.05 67.22
C PRO A 509 12.09 40.04 68.19
N GLU A 510 12.03 38.99 69.02
CA GLU A 510 11.23 38.91 70.25
C GLU A 510 11.58 40.06 71.21
N PRO A 511 10.60 40.48 72.03
CA PRO A 511 10.45 39.88 73.37
C PRO A 511 9.18 39.04 73.57
#